data_AF-A0A401PXI4-F1
#
_entry.id   AF-A0A401PXI4-F1
#
_cell.length_a   1.000
_cell.length_b   1.000
_cell.length_c   1.000
_cell.angle_alpha   90.00
_cell.angle_beta   90.00
_cell.angle_gamma   90.00
#
_symmetry.space_group_name_H-M   'P 1'
#
loop_
_entity.id
_entity.type
_entity.pdbx_description
1 polymer ?
#
loop_
_entity_poly.entity_id
_entity_poly.type
_entity_poly.pdbx_seq_one_letter_code
_entity_poly.pdbx_strand_id
1 'polypeptide(L)'
;MSFTVTQSLQEKQRFKPERTHDYIYDPLYLVASEKDHAKMSMKAFTSVNRVKKVTDYKTMFSNLQRFPGYTFQLDPNDPVPKFVDQRWRGYGERKQDAIKHLAE
;
A
#
# COMPACT_ATOMS: atom_id res chain seq x y z
N MET A 1 30.54 39.38 -32.75
CA MET A 1 30.23 37.93 -32.84
C MET A 1 29.32 37.57 -31.67
N SER A 2 28.13 37.04 -31.92
CA SER A 2 27.17 36.65 -30.89
C SER A 2 27.20 35.14 -30.69
N PHE A 3 27.47 34.67 -29.48
CA PHE A 3 27.41 33.26 -29.11
C PHE A 3 26.03 32.93 -28.53
N THR A 4 25.36 31.93 -29.10
CA THR A 4 24.10 31.42 -28.57
C THR A 4 24.40 30.22 -27.69
N VAL A 5 24.19 30.36 -26.38
CA VAL A 5 24.36 29.27 -25.41
C VAL A 5 23.06 28.48 -25.32
N THR A 6 23.09 27.23 -25.77
CA THR A 6 21.98 26.29 -25.60
C THR A 6 22.01 25.68 -24.21
N GLN A 7 21.06 26.06 -23.35
CA GLN A 7 20.85 25.40 -22.06
C GLN A 7 19.95 24.17 -22.26
N SER A 8 20.48 22.97 -21.96
CA SER A 8 19.67 21.77 -21.86
C SER A 8 18.88 21.79 -20.55
N LEU A 9 17.56 21.95 -20.61
CA LEU A 9 16.70 21.72 -19.45
C LEU A 9 16.75 20.23 -19.09
N GLN A 10 17.47 19.89 -18.03
CA GLN A 10 17.35 18.56 -17.44
C GLN A 10 16.01 18.49 -16.73
N GLU A 11 15.01 17.98 -17.44
CA GLU A 11 13.71 17.70 -16.87
C GLU A 11 13.92 16.68 -15.75
N LYS A 12 13.79 17.11 -14.48
CA LYS A 12 13.86 16.21 -13.33
C LYS A 12 12.82 15.13 -13.56
N GLN A 13 13.28 13.90 -13.78
CA GLN A 13 12.43 12.76 -14.02
C GLN A 13 11.39 12.70 -12.89
N ARG A 14 10.13 12.95 -13.24
CA ARG A 14 9.03 12.93 -12.29
C ARG A 14 8.89 11.48 -11.83
N PHE A 15 9.53 11.15 -10.72
CA PHE A 15 9.37 9.85 -10.07
C PHE A 15 7.89 9.69 -9.75
N LYS A 16 7.22 8.80 -10.48
CA LYS A 16 5.86 8.40 -10.14
C LYS A 16 6.01 7.38 -9.01
N PRO A 17 5.60 7.72 -7.78
CA PRO A 17 5.61 6.73 -6.72
C PRO A 17 4.71 5.56 -7.13
N GLU A 18 5.19 4.35 -6.90
CA GLU A 18 4.41 3.12 -7.02
C GLU A 18 3.13 3.25 -6.17
N ARG A 19 2.00 2.76 -6.70
CA ARG A 19 0.74 2.79 -5.96
C ARG A 19 0.76 1.71 -4.89
N THR A 20 0.02 1.94 -3.81
CA THR A 20 0.03 1.07 -2.63
C THR A 20 -0.30 -0.39 -2.93
N HIS A 21 -1.13 -0.66 -3.94
CA HIS A 21 -1.66 -2.00 -4.26
C HIS A 21 -1.17 -2.53 -5.61
N ASP A 22 -0.07 -2.00 -6.16
CA ASP A 22 0.43 -2.46 -7.47
C ASP A 22 0.86 -3.93 -7.45
N TYR A 23 1.22 -4.46 -6.28
CA TYR A 23 1.54 -5.88 -6.07
C TYR A 23 0.41 -6.86 -6.45
N ILE A 24 -0.85 -6.41 -6.45
CA ILE A 24 -2.01 -7.24 -6.81
C ILE A 24 -1.99 -7.61 -8.29
N TYR A 25 -1.36 -6.80 -9.14
CA TYR A 25 -1.33 -7.01 -10.58
C TYR A 25 -0.22 -7.99 -11.04
N ASP A 26 0.62 -8.47 -10.12
CA ASP A 26 1.64 -9.47 -10.40
C ASP A 26 1.38 -10.78 -9.60
N PRO A 27 0.36 -11.57 -9.99
CA PRO A 27 0.04 -12.81 -9.31
C PRO A 27 1.07 -13.92 -9.57
N LEU A 28 1.82 -13.82 -10.67
CA LEU A 28 2.82 -14.81 -11.08
C LEU A 28 4.25 -14.44 -10.67
N TYR A 29 4.44 -13.29 -10.01
CA TYR A 29 5.74 -12.80 -9.57
C TYR A 29 6.75 -12.65 -10.72
N LEU A 30 6.27 -12.18 -11.89
CA LEU A 30 7.06 -12.02 -13.10
C LEU A 30 7.91 -10.75 -13.07
N VAL A 31 7.37 -9.68 -12.47
CA VAL A 31 8.03 -8.38 -12.38
C VAL A 31 8.71 -8.24 -11.02
N ALA A 32 8.01 -8.62 -9.95
CA ALA A 32 8.50 -8.56 -8.58
C ALA A 32 8.63 -9.96 -7.98
N SER A 33 9.60 -10.17 -7.11
CA SER A 33 9.73 -11.44 -6.40
C SER A 33 8.55 -11.66 -5.45
N GLU A 34 8.26 -12.92 -5.12
CA GLU A 34 7.32 -13.29 -4.08
C GLU A 34 7.60 -12.57 -2.74
N LYS A 35 8.89 -12.41 -2.40
CA LYS A 35 9.30 -11.68 -1.19
C LYS A 35 8.87 -10.21 -1.23
N ASP A 36 8.98 -9.58 -2.40
CA ASP A 36 8.60 -8.19 -2.59
C ASP A 36 7.09 -8.03 -2.53
N HIS A 37 6.33 -8.98 -3.09
CA HIS A 37 4.88 -9.00 -2.95
C HIS A 37 4.46 -9.08 -1.48
N ALA A 38 5.05 -9.98 -0.69
CA ALA A 38 4.77 -10.09 0.75
C ALA A 38 5.08 -8.79 1.51
N LYS A 39 6.21 -8.15 1.19
CA LYS A 39 6.58 -6.86 1.77
C LYS A 39 5.58 -5.78 1.40
N MET A 40 5.13 -5.74 0.15
CA MET A 40 4.21 -4.72 -0.34
C MET A 40 2.79 -4.90 0.20
N SER A 41 2.32 -6.15 0.34
CA SER A 41 1.02 -6.43 0.99
C SER A 41 1.02 -6.01 2.46
N MET A 42 2.10 -6.29 3.20
CA MET A 42 2.26 -5.80 4.57
C MET A 42 2.29 -4.27 4.62
N LYS A 43 3.01 -3.62 3.70
CA LYS A 43 3.10 -2.16 3.62
C LYS A 43 1.75 -1.53 3.32
N ALA A 44 0.95 -2.13 2.44
CA ALA A 44 -0.40 -1.68 2.14
C ALA A 44 -1.32 -1.78 3.35
N PHE A 45 -1.29 -2.93 4.04
CA PHE A 45 -2.12 -3.19 5.22
C PHE A 45 -1.79 -2.25 6.39
N THR A 46 -0.51 -1.91 6.57
CA THR A 46 -0.01 -1.05 7.67
C THR A 46 0.12 0.43 7.28
N SER A 47 -0.34 0.81 6.10
CA SER A 47 -0.15 2.18 5.59
C SER A 47 -0.90 3.22 6.42
N VAL A 48 -0.26 4.37 6.64
CA VAL A 48 -0.83 5.52 7.38
C VAL A 48 -2.11 6.05 6.71
N ASN A 49 -2.27 5.83 5.40
CA ASN A 49 -3.47 6.17 4.64
C ASN A 49 -4.75 5.52 5.20
N ARG A 50 -4.61 4.42 5.97
CA ARG A 50 -5.73 3.76 6.64
C ARG A 50 -6.09 4.39 7.98
N VAL A 51 -5.32 5.34 8.50
CA VAL A 51 -5.62 6.00 9.77
C VAL A 51 -6.32 7.33 9.48
N LYS A 52 -7.57 7.45 9.91
CA LYS A 52 -8.36 8.67 9.77
C LYS A 52 -8.50 9.37 11.13
N LYS A 53 -8.31 10.68 11.12
CA LYS A 53 -8.64 11.54 12.26
C LYS A 53 -10.15 11.80 12.23
N VAL A 54 -10.87 11.28 13.22
CA VAL A 54 -12.33 11.41 13.36
C VAL A 54 -12.60 12.32 14.56
N THR A 55 -13.42 13.36 14.35
CA THR A 55 -13.82 14.26 15.44
C THR A 55 -14.78 13.55 16.39
N ASP A 56 -14.61 13.77 17.69
CA ASP A 56 -15.55 13.29 18.69
C ASP A 56 -16.57 14.39 18.98
N TYR A 57 -17.83 14.15 18.61
CA TYR A 57 -18.91 15.14 18.78
C TYR A 57 -19.14 15.54 20.24
N LYS A 58 -18.83 14.65 21.20
CA LYS A 58 -19.05 14.94 22.62
C LYS A 58 -18.08 15.99 23.17
N THR A 59 -16.88 16.06 22.60
CA THR A 59 -15.77 16.90 23.08
C THR A 59 -15.26 17.88 22.01
N MET A 60 -15.97 17.99 20.87
CA MET A 60 -15.53 18.76 19.70
C MET A 60 -15.22 20.23 20.02
N PHE A 61 -15.98 20.84 20.93
CA PHE A 61 -15.83 22.23 21.35
C PHE A 61 -15.04 22.39 22.66
N SER A 62 -14.55 21.29 23.25
CA SER A 62 -13.76 21.35 24.48
C SER A 62 -12.27 21.48 24.14
N ASN A 63 -11.63 22.53 24.64
CA ASN A 63 -10.19 22.75 24.50
C ASN A 63 -9.37 22.15 25.66
N LEU A 64 -9.96 21.20 26.41
CA LEU A 64 -9.34 20.62 27.59
C LEU A 64 -8.37 19.51 27.20
N GLN A 65 -7.17 19.50 27.78
CA GLN A 65 -6.15 18.49 27.53
C GLN A 65 -6.61 17.05 27.84
N ARG A 66 -7.55 16.88 28.79
CA ARG A 66 -8.13 15.57 29.16
C ARG A 66 -9.22 15.08 28.22
N PHE A 67 -9.76 15.95 27.38
CA PHE A 67 -10.89 15.67 26.50
C PHE A 67 -10.53 16.12 25.07
N PRO A 68 -9.67 15.36 24.37
CA PRO A 68 -9.34 15.68 22.99
C PRO A 68 -10.63 15.64 22.14
N GLY A 69 -10.80 16.63 21.26
CA GLY A 69 -11.94 16.72 20.35
C GLY A 69 -11.88 15.76 19.16
N TYR A 70 -10.91 14.84 19.12
CA TYR A 70 -10.72 13.89 18.03
C TYR A 70 -10.09 12.59 18.52
N THR A 71 -10.32 11.53 17.75
CA THR A 71 -9.70 10.21 17.90
C THR A 71 -9.09 9.79 16.56
N PHE A 72 -8.04 8.98 16.61
CA PHE A 72 -7.52 8.32 15.42
C PHE A 72 -8.19 6.95 15.31
N GLN A 73 -8.87 6.72 14.19
CA GLN A 73 -9.55 5.46 13.90
C GLN A 73 -8.95 4.84 12.65
N LEU A 74 -8.83 3.52 12.66
CA LEU A 74 -8.48 2.78 11.45
C LEU A 74 -9.71 2.73 10.56
N ASP A 75 -9.57 3.21 9.32
CA ASP A 75 -10.62 3.18 8.31
C ASP A 75 -10.96 1.72 7.99
N PRO A 76 -12.20 1.28 8.26
CA PRO A 76 -12.63 -0.07 7.94
C PRO A 76 -12.82 -0.27 6.43
N ASN A 77 -12.93 0.81 5.65
CA ASN A 77 -13.07 0.71 4.21
C ASN A 77 -11.71 0.44 3.56
N ASP A 78 -11.52 -0.82 3.20
CA ASP A 78 -10.43 -1.24 2.33
C ASP A 78 -10.69 -0.72 0.89
N PRO A 79 -9.73 -0.02 0.26
CA PRO A 79 -9.87 0.39 -1.14
C PRO A 79 -9.96 -0.79 -2.12
N VAL A 80 -9.54 -1.98 -1.72
CA VAL A 80 -9.55 -3.17 -2.57
C VAL A 80 -10.86 -3.96 -2.35
N PRO A 81 -11.59 -4.32 -3.42
CA PRO A 81 -12.80 -5.12 -3.32
C PRO A 81 -12.56 -6.50 -2.67
N LYS A 82 -13.53 -6.98 -1.89
CA LYS A 82 -13.45 -8.25 -1.14
C LYS A 82 -13.21 -9.50 -2.00
N PHE A 83 -13.55 -9.47 -3.30
CA PHE A 83 -13.33 -10.59 -4.21
C PHE A 83 -11.87 -10.72 -4.66
N VAL A 84 -11.07 -9.67 -4.50
CA VAL A 84 -9.65 -9.69 -4.83
C VAL A 84 -8.90 -10.26 -3.63
N ASP A 85 -8.21 -11.36 -3.85
CA ASP A 85 -7.39 -11.97 -2.81
C ASP A 85 -6.11 -11.14 -2.62
N GLN A 86 -6.01 -10.45 -1.48
CA GLN A 86 -4.84 -9.66 -1.10
C GLN A 86 -3.84 -10.47 -0.25
N ARG A 87 -4.20 -11.70 0.12
CA ARG A 87 -3.39 -12.50 1.02
C ARG A 87 -2.15 -12.97 0.28
N TRP A 88 -1.01 -12.83 0.93
CA TRP A 88 0.19 -13.52 0.48
C TRP A 88 0.02 -15.01 0.80
N ARG A 89 -0.16 -15.82 -0.25
CA ARG A 89 -0.37 -17.28 -0.19
C ARG A 89 0.88 -18.04 0.29
N GLY A 90 2.05 -17.45 0.10
CA GLY A 90 3.34 -17.92 0.61
C GLY A 90 3.74 -19.34 0.20
N TYR A 91 4.80 -19.84 0.83
CA TYR A 91 5.31 -21.21 0.62
C TYR A 91 4.34 -22.31 1.08
N GLY A 92 3.35 -21.97 1.91
CA GLY A 92 2.38 -22.92 2.47
C GLY A 92 1.47 -23.53 1.40
N GLU A 93 0.95 -22.72 0.48
CA GLU A 93 0.12 -23.23 -0.62
C GLU A 93 0.93 -24.01 -1.65
N ARG A 94 2.16 -23.58 -1.99
CA ARG A 94 3.06 -24.39 -2.84
C ARG A 94 3.32 -25.77 -2.25
N LYS A 95 3.47 -25.87 -0.93
CA LYS A 95 3.62 -27.16 -0.24
C LYS A 95 2.34 -28.00 -0.37
N GLN A 96 1.16 -27.40 -0.21
CA GLN A 96 -0.09 -28.14 -0.37
C GLN A 96 -0.32 -28.60 -1.81
N ASP A 97 -0.03 -27.77 -2.80
CA ASP A 97 -0.17 -28.13 -4.21
C ASP A 97 0.88 -29.16 -4.64
N ALA A 98 2.11 -29.06 -4.13
CA ALA A 98 3.12 -30.10 -4.31
C ALA A 98 2.70 -31.43 -3.67
N ILE A 99 2.10 -31.41 -2.47
CA ILE A 99 1.56 -32.61 -1.82
C ILE A 99 0.41 -33.20 -2.65
N LYS A 100 -0.48 -32.38 -3.20
CA LYS A 100 -1.58 -32.84 -4.08
C LYS A 100 -1.03 -33.53 -5.33
N HIS A 101 -0.05 -32.91 -5.99
CA HIS A 101 0.60 -33.50 -7.17
C HIS A 101 1.43 -34.76 -6.86
N LEU A 102 1.96 -34.91 -5.64
CA LEU A 102 2.64 -36.13 -5.20
C LEU A 102 1.67 -37.24 -4.78
N ALA A 103 0.40 -36.90 -4.54
CA ALA A 103 -0.65 -37.84 -4.16
C ALA A 103 -1.49 -38.32 -5.36
N GLU A 104 -1.30 -37.72 -6.54
CA GLU A 104 -1.72 -38.24 -7.86
C GLU A 104 -0.67 -39.21 -8.42
#